data_AF-A0A6N2BBR8-F1
#
_entry.id   AF-A0A6N2BBR8-F1
#
_cell.length_a   1.000
_cell.length_b   1.000
_cell.length_c   1.000
_cell.angle_alpha   90.00
_cell.angle_beta   90.00
_cell.angle_gamma   90.00
#
_symmetry.space_group_name_H-M   'P 1'
#
loop_
_entity.id
_entity.type
_entity.pdbx_description
1 polymer ?
#
loop_
_entity_poly.entity_id
_entity_poly.type
_entity_poly.pdbx_seq_one_letter_code
_entity_poly.pdbx_strand_id
1 'polypeptide(L)'
;MVASIPSLCAIFQEDCEVVSKSPSQIHIKLRPYSKDAGYEDSDVSALLSVRCLPGYPYKCPKLQLIPEKGLSKADASNLLSLLYDQVENEF
;
A
#
# COMPACT_ATOMS: atom_id res chain seq x y z
N MET A 1 12.10 -13.78 0.39
CA MET A 1 11.20 -14.32 1.44
C MET A 1 9.82 -13.77 1.15
N VAL A 2 8.83 -14.58 0.80
CA VAL A 2 7.51 -14.07 0.37
C VAL A 2 6.74 -13.57 1.59
N ALA A 3 6.68 -12.25 1.77
CA ALA A 3 5.88 -11.63 2.82
C ALA A 3 4.39 -11.96 2.60
N SER A 4 3.82 -12.72 3.54
CA SER A 4 2.40 -13.07 3.57
C SER A 4 1.56 -11.84 3.96
N ILE A 5 0.32 -11.72 3.50
CA ILE A 5 -0.62 -10.65 3.89
C ILE A 5 -0.63 -10.36 5.42
N PRO A 6 -0.67 -11.36 6.32
CA PRO A 6 -0.52 -11.15 7.76
C PRO A 6 0.80 -10.47 8.18
N SER A 7 1.92 -10.69 7.48
CA SER A 7 3.17 -9.97 7.76
C SER A 7 3.11 -8.50 7.32
N LEU A 8 2.43 -8.18 6.22
CA LEU A 8 2.18 -6.79 5.84
C LEU A 8 1.32 -6.08 6.88
N CYS A 9 0.23 -6.71 7.34
CA CYS A 9 -0.55 -6.13 8.44
C CYS A 9 0.21 -6.05 9.77
N ALA A 10 1.17 -6.94 10.03
CA ALA A 10 2.04 -6.82 11.21
C ALA A 10 3.01 -5.63 11.11
N ILE A 11 3.45 -5.26 9.90
CA ILE A 11 4.33 -4.10 9.66
C ILE A 11 3.56 -2.78 9.80
N PHE A 12 2.39 -2.71 9.16
CA PHE A 12 1.58 -1.49 9.13
C PHE A 12 0.62 -1.37 10.33
N GLN A 13 0.49 -2.43 11.14
CA GLN A 13 -0.28 -2.48 12.38
C GLN A 13 -1.65 -1.79 12.29
N GLU A 14 -1.83 -0.65 12.96
CA GLU A 14 -3.07 0.13 13.00
C GLU A 14 -3.45 0.76 11.65
N ASP A 15 -2.50 0.92 10.74
CA ASP A 15 -2.74 1.42 9.39
C ASP A 15 -3.15 0.29 8.42
N CYS A 16 -3.13 -0.99 8.83
CA CYS A 16 -3.56 -2.12 7.99
C CYS A 16 -4.94 -2.66 8.38
N GLU A 17 -5.90 -2.55 7.46
CA GLU A 17 -7.25 -3.06 7.61
C GLU A 17 -7.49 -4.23 6.64
N VAL A 18 -7.97 -5.36 7.16
CA VAL A 18 -8.37 -6.51 6.33
C VAL A 18 -9.83 -6.37 5.91
N VAL A 19 -10.05 -5.91 4.68
CA VAL A 19 -11.38 -5.67 4.11
C VAL A 19 -12.09 -6.97 3.71
N SER A 20 -11.35 -7.94 3.18
CA SER A 20 -11.91 -9.25 2.82
C SER A 20 -10.88 -10.35 3.00
N LYS A 21 -11.34 -11.54 3.38
CA LYS A 21 -10.51 -12.73 3.51
C LYS A 21 -10.60 -13.66 2.29
N SER A 22 -11.53 -13.42 1.36
CA SER A 22 -11.77 -14.30 0.20
C SER A 22 -12.50 -13.55 -0.94
N PRO A 23 -11.79 -13.07 -1.98
CA PRO A 23 -10.34 -13.01 -2.12
C PRO A 23 -9.72 -12.07 -1.09
N SER A 24 -8.51 -12.39 -0.59
CA SER A 24 -7.83 -11.57 0.42
C SER A 24 -7.63 -10.15 -0.11
N GLN A 25 -8.26 -9.19 0.55
CA GLN A 25 -8.14 -7.78 0.26
C GLN A 25 -7.79 -7.05 1.57
N ILE A 26 -6.71 -6.28 1.52
CA ILE A 26 -6.28 -5.42 2.62
C ILE A 26 -6.18 -3.99 2.14
N HIS A 27 -6.45 -3.05 3.03
CA HIS A 27 -6.28 -1.63 2.85
C HIS A 27 -5.20 -1.15 3.82
N ILE A 28 -4.22 -0.42 3.32
CA ILE A 28 -3.11 0.12 4.10
C ILE A 28 -3.17 1.63 3.99
N LYS A 29 -3.29 2.33 5.12
CA LYS A 29 -3.30 3.79 5.15
C LYS A 29 -1.86 4.31 5.17
N LEU A 30 -1.47 4.98 4.10
CA LEU A 30 -0.16 5.61 3.97
C LEU A 30 -0.28 7.06 4.40
N ARG A 31 0.53 7.43 5.39
CA ARG A 31 0.68 8.81 5.89
C ARG A 31 2.17 9.14 5.97
N PRO A 32 2.60 10.34 5.57
CA PRO A 32 3.98 10.76 5.74
C PRO A 32 4.33 10.80 7.23
N TYR A 33 5.50 10.27 7.60
CA TYR A 33 5.98 10.31 8.97
C TYR A 33 6.44 11.74 9.30
N SER A 34 5.64 12.45 10.08
CA SER A 34 5.69 13.91 10.22
C SER A 34 6.90 14.47 10.99
N LYS A 35 7.77 13.63 11.57
CA LYS A 35 8.71 14.10 12.60
C LYS A 35 10.00 14.75 12.08
N ASP A 36 10.44 14.46 10.86
CA ASP A 36 11.72 14.97 10.31
C ASP A 36 11.64 15.46 8.86
N ALA A 37 10.52 15.24 8.16
CA ALA A 37 10.43 15.52 6.71
C ALA A 37 10.01 16.96 6.36
N GLY A 38 9.78 17.84 7.34
CA GLY A 38 9.33 19.22 7.11
C GLY A 38 7.87 19.35 6.62
N TYR A 39 7.10 18.26 6.71
CA TYR A 39 5.67 18.21 6.40
C TYR A 39 4.84 18.40 7.68
N GLU A 40 5.01 19.51 8.39
CA GLU A 40 4.31 19.75 9.68
C GLU A 40 2.82 20.05 9.52
N ASP A 41 2.33 20.35 8.31
CA ASP A 41 0.94 20.77 8.08
C ASP A 41 0.27 20.09 6.87
N SER A 42 0.91 19.05 6.34
CA SER A 42 0.37 18.34 5.19
C SER A 42 -0.48 17.19 5.69
N ASP A 43 -1.79 17.43 5.71
CA ASP A 43 -2.90 16.47 5.81
C ASP A 43 -2.87 15.45 4.65
N VAL A 44 -1.69 15.01 4.19
CA VAL A 44 -1.52 14.15 3.04
C VAL A 44 -1.73 12.71 3.48
N SER A 45 -2.75 12.04 2.93
CA SER A 45 -3.02 10.64 3.16
C SER A 45 -3.39 9.92 1.88
N ALA A 46 -3.08 8.63 1.83
CA ALA A 46 -3.48 7.76 0.75
C ALA A 46 -3.82 6.37 1.27
N LEU A 47 -4.69 5.69 0.55
CA LEU A 47 -5.11 4.34 0.87
C LEU A 47 -4.60 3.37 -0.19
N LEU A 48 -3.71 2.47 0.21
CA LEU A 48 -3.19 1.40 -0.63
C LEU A 48 -4.07 0.15 -0.44
N SER A 49 -4.87 -0.16 -1.45
CA SER A 49 -5.67 -1.36 -1.53
C SER A 49 -4.91 -2.48 -2.26
N VAL A 50 -4.61 -3.56 -1.54
CA VAL A 50 -3.96 -4.76 -2.08
C VAL A 50 -4.98 -5.88 -2.19
N ARG A 51 -5.24 -6.37 -3.40
CA ARG A 51 -6.14 -7.49 -3.66
C ARG A 51 -5.37 -8.68 -4.21
N CYS A 52 -5.31 -9.77 -3.46
CA CYS A 52 -4.73 -11.04 -3.91
C CYS A 52 -5.70 -11.74 -4.85
N LEU A 53 -5.29 -11.92 -6.10
CA LEU A 53 -6.06 -12.68 -7.08
C LEU A 53 -5.70 -14.19 -7.00
N PRO A 54 -6.63 -15.08 -7.39
CA PRO A 54 -6.34 -16.50 -7.49
C PRO A 54 -5.20 -16.72 -8.49
N GLY A 55 -4.08 -17.27 -8.02
CA GLY A 55 -2.82 -17.36 -8.74
C GLY A 55 -1.63 -16.74 -7.99
N TYR A 56 -1.84 -16.01 -6.90
CA TYR A 56 -0.76 -15.63 -5.97
C TYR A 56 -0.10 -16.88 -5.36
N PRO A 57 1.25 -16.94 -5.20
CA PRO A 57 2.24 -15.89 -5.48
C PRO A 57 2.72 -15.79 -6.93
N TYR A 58 2.27 -16.66 -7.85
CA TYR A 58 2.67 -16.63 -9.26
C TYR A 58 2.10 -15.43 -10.04
N LYS A 59 0.99 -14.86 -9.59
CA LYS A 59 0.44 -13.59 -10.10
C LYS A 59 0.56 -12.52 -9.05
N CYS A 60 1.19 -11.41 -9.42
CA CYS A 60 1.28 -10.22 -8.58
C CYS A 60 -0.13 -9.77 -8.14
N PRO A 61 -0.33 -9.44 -6.86
CA PRO A 61 -1.60 -8.92 -6.40
C PRO A 61 -1.93 -7.61 -7.12
N LYS A 62 -3.22 -7.29 -7.23
CA LYS A 62 -3.63 -5.97 -7.74
C LYS A 62 -3.39 -4.94 -6.63
N LEU A 63 -2.48 -4.02 -6.90
CA LEU A 63 -2.23 -2.84 -6.08
C LEU A 63 -3.07 -1.70 -6.64
N GLN A 64 -3.79 -1.01 -5.78
CA GLN A 64 -4.53 0.19 -6.13
C GLN A 64 -4.25 1.23 -5.07
N LEU A 65 -3.78 2.42 -5.48
CA LEU A 65 -3.54 3.52 -4.57
C LEU A 65 -4.61 4.59 -4.78
N ILE A 66 -5.35 4.88 -3.72
CA ILE A 66 -6.45 5.84 -3.69
C ILE A 66 -5.92 7.09 -2.98
N PRO A 67 -5.75 8.22 -3.68
CA PRO A 67 -5.40 9.48 -3.02
C PRO A 67 -6.58 9.91 -2.14
N GLU A 68 -6.32 10.26 -0.88
CA GLU A 68 -7.36 10.73 0.02
C GLU A 68 -7.29 12.26 0.18
N LYS A 69 -6.45 12.76 1.09
CA LYS A 69 -6.23 14.19 1.30
C LYS A 69 -4.82 14.56 0.86
N GLY A 70 -4.66 15.76 0.32
CA GLY A 70 -3.34 16.35 0.00
C GLY A 70 -2.50 15.62 -1.06
N LEU A 71 -2.84 14.39 -1.45
CA LEU A 71 -2.10 13.61 -2.44
C LEU A 71 -2.69 13.82 -3.83
N SER A 72 -1.89 14.34 -4.75
CA SER A 72 -2.31 14.47 -6.15
C SER A 72 -2.38 13.10 -6.81
N LYS A 73 -3.24 12.97 -7.84
CA LYS A 73 -3.33 11.73 -8.64
C LYS A 73 -1.99 11.34 -9.28
N ALA A 74 -1.15 12.33 -9.63
CA ALA A 74 0.19 12.11 -10.16
C ALA A 74 1.12 11.47 -9.11
N ASP A 75 1.16 12.01 -7.89
CA ASP A 75 1.95 11.45 -6.79
C ASP A 75 1.47 10.06 -6.40
N ALA A 76 0.15 9.85 -6.39
CA ALA A 76 -0.45 8.55 -6.19
C ALA A 76 -0.01 7.52 -7.23
N SER A 77 0.08 7.95 -8.49
CA SER A 77 0.53 7.10 -9.60
C SER A 77 2.03 6.82 -9.50
N ASN A 78 2.84 7.81 -9.10
CA ASN A 78 4.26 7.64 -8.84
C ASN A 78 4.52 6.64 -7.70
N LEU A 79 3.82 6.77 -6.57
CA LEU A 79 3.92 5.83 -5.46
C LEU A 79 3.55 4.41 -5.88
N LEU A 80 2.49 4.25 -6.68
CA LEU A 80 2.09 2.97 -7.23
C LEU A 80 3.17 2.38 -8.14
N SER A 81 3.76 3.19 -9.02
CA SER A 81 4.88 2.77 -9.88
C SER A 81 6.10 2.35 -9.07
N LEU A 82 6.45 3.08 -8.00
CA LEU A 82 7.56 2.72 -7.11
C LEU A 82 7.30 1.40 -6.38
N LEU A 83 6.06 1.17 -5.92
CA LEU A 83 5.68 -0.11 -5.33
C LEU A 83 5.78 -1.25 -6.35
N TYR A 84 5.35 -1.03 -7.59
CA TYR A 84 5.52 -2.02 -8.66
C TYR A 84 6.98 -2.30 -8.98
N ASP A 85 7.81 -1.27 -9.06
CA ASP A 85 9.26 -1.39 -9.31
C ASP A 85 9.95 -2.21 -8.21
N GLN A 86 9.62 -1.98 -6.93
CA GLN A 86 10.16 -2.78 -5.83
C GLN A 86 9.68 -4.23 -5.83
N VAL A 87 8.44 -4.48 -6.25
CA VAL A 87 7.90 -5.84 -6.38
C VAL A 87 8.54 -6.57 -7.57
N GLU A 88 8.91 -5.86 -8.64
CA GLU A 88 9.56 -6.44 -9.82
C GLU A 88 11.06 -6.73 -9.57
N ASN A 89 11.75 -5.90 -8.78
CA ASN A 89 13.18 -6.07 -8.47
C ASN A 89 13.49 -7.15 -7.40
N GLU A 90 12.47 -7.70 -6.72
CA GLU A 90 12.63 -8.77 -5.71
C GLU A 90 12.36 -10.20 -6.23
N PHE A 91 12.30 -10.39 -7.56
CA PHE A 91 12.21 -11.71 -8.21
C PHE A 91 13.44 -12.05 -9.04
#